data_AF-A0A0Q4C2V6-F1
#
_entry.id   AF-A0A0Q4C2V6-F1
#
_cell.length_a   1.000
_cell.length_b   1.000
_cell.length_c   1.000
_cell.angle_alpha   90.00
_cell.angle_beta   90.00
_cell.angle_gamma   90.00
#
_symmetry.space_group_name_H-M   'P 1'
#
loop_
_entity.id
_entity.type
_entity.pdbx_description
1 polymer ?
#
loop_
_entity_poly.entity_id
_entity_poly.type
_entity_poly.pdbx_seq_one_letter_code
_entity_poly.pdbx_strand_id
1 'polypeptide(L)'
;MVAGETLADMFRRLIANHGPITLQHYMGESNARYYAANDPLGSAGDFVTAPEISQMFGELIGVWLTDMWTRAGRPAGVRYVELGPGRGTLASDALRVMRRHGLEPPVHFVEGSAALRRLQASAVPGAHWHDDPGSLPDDGPVLLVGNEFLDALPVRQMVKTAQGWRERMVDWQDGRFLPVSGDRPMDAAVPPHWRDAPDQTVIESCPAAAAVVDEIARRLARHGGAGLLIDYGYTAAQTGSTLQAVRAHQKVDPFAAPGEADLTCLVDFAAAAEVATVAGARHLGTTGQGDFLRALGIQTRAAQLSNVAPPQSSAIRAAVHRLIDGDEMGELFKVMGLAAPGWPDGAAF
;
A
#
# COMPACT_ATOMS: atom_id res chain seq x y z
N MET A 1 27.86 12.26 -3.74
CA MET A 1 27.31 12.84 -2.49
C MET A 1 28.47 13.23 -1.60
N VAL A 2 28.41 14.41 -1.00
CA VAL A 2 29.39 14.82 0.01
C VAL A 2 29.09 14.04 1.28
N ALA A 3 30.09 13.46 1.93
CA ALA A 3 29.88 12.71 3.17
C ALA A 3 29.27 13.63 4.25
N GLY A 4 28.08 13.28 4.76
CA GLY A 4 27.38 14.03 5.81
C GLY A 4 26.28 15.00 5.35
N GLU A 5 25.98 15.10 4.04
CA GLU A 5 24.84 15.90 3.55
C GLU A 5 23.51 15.21 3.93
N THR A 6 22.61 15.94 4.61
CA THR A 6 21.26 15.45 4.94
C THR A 6 20.32 15.57 3.74
N LEU A 7 19.18 14.87 3.76
CA LEU A 7 18.17 15.02 2.70
C LEU A 7 17.62 16.46 2.66
N ALA A 8 17.47 17.09 3.83
CA ALA A 8 17.10 18.51 3.93
C ALA A 8 18.12 19.43 3.25
N ASP A 9 19.43 19.20 3.42
CA ASP A 9 20.47 19.96 2.73
C ASP A 9 20.35 19.84 1.21
N MET A 10 20.12 18.61 0.73
CA MET A 10 19.96 18.33 -0.68
C MET A 10 18.74 19.04 -1.28
N PHE A 11 17.57 18.97 -0.64
CA PHE A 11 16.38 19.70 -1.08
C PHE A 11 16.57 21.21 -1.07
N ARG A 12 17.18 21.77 -0.01
CA ARG A 12 17.47 23.22 0.05
C ARG A 12 18.34 23.68 -1.12
N ARG A 13 19.37 22.90 -1.46
CA ARG A 13 20.23 23.17 -2.61
C ARG A 13 19.49 23.03 -3.93
N LEU A 14 18.61 22.03 -4.07
CA LEU A 14 17.84 21.82 -5.29
C LEU A 14 16.85 22.96 -5.52
N ILE A 15 16.15 23.36 -4.46
CA ILE A 15 15.19 24.48 -4.47
C ILE A 15 15.89 25.81 -4.79
N ALA A 16 17.04 26.08 -4.16
CA ALA A 16 17.78 27.32 -4.42
C ALA A 16 18.24 27.46 -5.88
N ASN A 17 18.50 26.35 -6.58
CA ASN A 17 18.99 26.36 -7.96
C ASN A 17 17.89 26.24 -9.02
N HIS A 18 16.75 25.60 -8.69
CA HIS A 18 15.73 25.22 -9.68
C HIS A 18 14.32 25.71 -9.33
N GLY A 19 14.14 26.36 -8.18
CA GLY A 19 12.83 26.71 -7.64
C GLY A 19 12.16 25.54 -6.93
N PRO A 20 10.88 25.70 -6.51
CA PRO A 20 10.15 24.69 -5.76
C PRO A 20 10.17 23.30 -6.41
N ILE A 21 10.25 22.25 -5.59
CA ILE A 21 10.21 20.85 -6.03
C ILE A 21 8.78 20.30 -5.94
N THR A 22 8.41 19.31 -6.75
CA THR A 22 7.06 18.73 -6.65
C THR A 22 6.88 18.02 -5.31
N LEU A 23 5.66 17.99 -4.79
CA LEU A 23 5.34 17.16 -3.62
C LEU A 23 5.68 15.68 -3.86
N GLN A 24 5.45 15.21 -5.09
CA GLN A 24 5.80 13.87 -5.53
C GLN A 24 7.32 13.60 -5.35
N HIS A 25 8.18 14.53 -5.75
CA HIS A 25 9.62 14.39 -5.58
C HIS A 25 10.03 14.44 -4.09
N TYR A 26 9.46 15.37 -3.32
CA TYR A 26 9.70 15.47 -1.89
C TYR A 26 9.35 14.18 -1.14
N MET A 27 8.15 13.63 -1.40
CA MET A 27 7.64 12.42 -0.78
C MET A 27 8.48 11.19 -1.16
N GLY A 28 8.77 11.01 -2.46
CA GLY A 28 9.53 9.85 -2.94
C GLY A 28 10.94 9.76 -2.37
N GLU A 29 11.69 10.86 -2.37
CA GLU A 29 13.06 10.86 -1.83
C GLU A 29 13.06 10.76 -0.29
N SER A 30 12.06 11.34 0.38
CA SER A 30 11.90 11.19 1.84
C SER A 30 11.65 9.73 2.21
N ASN A 31 10.66 9.07 1.58
CA ASN A 31 10.36 7.68 1.87
C ASN A 31 11.51 6.74 1.48
N ALA A 32 12.17 6.99 0.33
CA ALA A 32 13.35 6.22 -0.05
C ALA A 32 14.47 6.34 0.99
N ARG A 33 14.70 7.54 1.54
CA ARG A 33 15.67 7.74 2.62
C ARG A 33 15.24 7.06 3.91
N TYR A 34 13.96 7.18 4.29
CA TYR A 34 13.38 6.61 5.49
C TYR A 34 13.52 5.07 5.51
N TYR A 35 13.06 4.40 4.45
CA TYR A 35 13.12 2.93 4.34
C TYR A 35 14.52 2.38 4.08
N ALA A 36 15.47 3.21 3.66
CA ALA A 36 16.89 2.83 3.56
C ALA A 36 17.65 2.97 4.88
N ALA A 37 17.20 3.84 5.79
CA ALA A 37 18.00 4.31 6.91
C ALA A 37 17.93 3.45 8.19
N ASN A 38 16.95 2.57 8.38
CA ASN A 38 16.81 1.68 9.55
C ASN A 38 15.79 0.55 9.28
N ASP A 39 15.55 -0.35 10.25
CA ASP A 39 14.40 -1.29 10.30
C ASP A 39 13.17 -0.53 10.84
N PRO A 40 12.31 0.04 9.98
CA PRO A 40 11.28 1.00 10.41
C PRO A 40 9.98 0.32 10.85
N LEU A 41 9.91 -1.01 10.84
CA LEU A 41 8.68 -1.79 10.95
C LEU A 41 8.66 -2.65 12.23
N GLY A 42 7.55 -2.59 12.99
CA GLY A 42 7.29 -3.40 14.19
C GLY A 42 7.01 -2.56 15.45
N SER A 43 6.92 -3.20 16.62
CA SER A 43 6.64 -2.51 17.90
C SER A 43 7.72 -1.53 18.38
N ALA A 44 8.90 -1.57 17.74
CA ALA A 44 9.97 -0.60 17.91
C ALA A 44 10.15 0.34 16.69
N GLY A 45 9.35 0.14 15.63
CA GLY A 45 9.29 0.98 14.43
C GLY A 45 8.19 2.05 14.54
N ASP A 46 7.98 2.85 13.49
CA ASP A 46 7.02 3.98 13.56
C ASP A 46 5.56 3.56 13.34
N PHE A 47 5.33 2.36 12.78
CA PHE A 47 4.01 1.77 12.56
C PHE A 47 3.91 0.30 13.00
N VAL A 48 2.73 -0.07 13.50
CA VAL A 48 2.32 -1.46 13.69
C VAL A 48 1.30 -1.79 12.61
N THR A 49 1.75 -2.47 11.55
CA THR A 49 0.93 -2.88 10.40
C THR A 49 0.00 -4.05 10.76
N ALA A 50 -1.05 -4.29 9.96
CA ALA A 50 -2.02 -5.37 10.23
C ALA A 50 -1.38 -6.76 10.47
N PRO A 51 -0.35 -7.18 9.69
CA PRO A 51 0.35 -8.44 9.94
C PRO A 51 1.08 -8.49 11.29
N GLU A 52 1.60 -7.36 11.77
CA GLU A 52 2.33 -7.29 13.05
C GLU A 52 1.38 -7.25 14.27
N ILE A 53 0.11 -6.87 14.06
CA ILE A 53 -0.93 -6.92 15.10
C ILE A 53 -1.34 -8.37 15.38
N SER A 54 -1.51 -9.19 14.35
CA SER A 54 -1.95 -10.57 14.52
C SER A 54 -1.67 -11.48 13.34
N GLN A 55 -1.20 -12.70 13.66
CA GLN A 55 -1.12 -13.80 12.70
C GLN A 55 -2.46 -14.11 12.02
N MET A 56 -3.58 -13.77 12.65
CA MET A 56 -4.92 -14.01 12.07
C MET A 56 -5.11 -13.27 10.75
N PHE A 57 -4.50 -12.09 10.60
CA PHE A 57 -4.58 -11.33 9.36
C PHE A 57 -3.97 -12.13 8.21
N GLY A 58 -2.69 -12.52 8.32
CA GLY A 58 -2.02 -13.29 7.28
C GLY A 58 -2.58 -14.68 7.07
N GLU A 59 -3.09 -15.33 8.13
CA GLU A 59 -3.79 -16.61 7.99
C GLU A 59 -5.04 -16.49 7.10
N LEU A 60 -5.85 -15.44 7.29
CA LEU A 60 -7.08 -15.24 6.52
C LEU A 60 -6.81 -14.81 5.08
N ILE A 61 -5.77 -14.01 4.84
CA ILE A 61 -5.28 -13.73 3.48
C ILE A 61 -4.84 -15.03 2.79
N GLY A 62 -4.09 -15.89 3.48
CA GLY A 62 -3.72 -17.22 2.99
C GLY A 62 -4.94 -18.10 2.67
N VAL A 63 -5.98 -18.07 3.50
CA VAL A 63 -7.26 -18.76 3.23
C VAL A 63 -7.90 -18.21 1.94
N TRP A 64 -8.00 -16.89 1.78
CA TRP A 64 -8.62 -16.28 0.61
C TRP A 64 -7.88 -16.66 -0.69
N LEU A 65 -6.54 -16.56 -0.71
CA LEU A 65 -5.74 -16.93 -1.87
C LEU A 65 -5.85 -18.42 -2.21
N THR A 66 -5.92 -19.27 -1.17
CA THR A 66 -6.11 -20.71 -1.34
C THR A 66 -7.49 -21.05 -1.91
N ASP A 67 -8.55 -20.35 -1.48
CA ASP A 67 -9.91 -20.52 -2.01
C ASP A 67 -9.95 -20.15 -3.50
N MET A 68 -9.40 -18.98 -3.86
CA MET A 68 -9.30 -18.52 -5.24
C MET A 68 -8.59 -19.52 -6.13
N TRP A 69 -7.42 -20.01 -5.71
CA TRP A 69 -6.68 -21.05 -6.44
C TRP A 69 -7.46 -22.36 -6.58
N THR A 70 -8.09 -22.80 -5.50
CA THR A 70 -8.86 -24.06 -5.48
C THR A 70 -10.03 -23.99 -6.44
N ARG A 71 -10.80 -22.91 -6.39
CA ARG A 71 -11.98 -22.69 -7.24
C ARG A 71 -11.63 -22.34 -8.68
N ALA A 72 -10.42 -21.84 -8.93
CA ALA A 72 -9.85 -21.73 -10.28
C ALA A 72 -9.41 -23.08 -10.88
N GLY A 73 -9.64 -24.21 -10.18
CA GLY A 73 -9.30 -25.54 -10.68
C GLY A 73 -7.86 -25.98 -10.35
N ARG A 74 -7.22 -25.35 -9.37
CA ARG A 74 -5.87 -25.68 -8.88
C ARG A 74 -4.80 -25.63 -10.00
N PRO A 75 -4.69 -24.52 -10.75
CA PRO A 75 -3.71 -24.41 -11.82
C PRO A 75 -2.28 -24.64 -11.29
N ALA A 76 -1.48 -25.35 -12.09
CA ALA A 76 -0.05 -25.54 -11.83
C ALA A 76 0.74 -24.26 -12.15
N GLY A 77 1.94 -24.13 -11.58
CA GLY A 77 2.83 -23.00 -11.85
C GLY A 77 2.39 -21.66 -11.24
N VAL A 78 1.41 -21.67 -10.32
CA VAL A 78 0.99 -20.46 -9.61
C VAL A 78 2.10 -19.95 -8.69
N ARG A 79 2.23 -18.64 -8.58
CA ARG A 79 3.21 -17.95 -7.73
C ARG A 79 2.52 -17.15 -6.63
N TYR A 80 3.15 -17.10 -5.45
CA TYR A 80 2.79 -16.10 -4.44
C TYR A 80 3.59 -14.84 -4.71
N VAL A 81 2.93 -13.70 -4.82
CA VAL A 81 3.56 -12.40 -5.03
C VAL A 81 3.17 -11.46 -3.90
N GLU A 82 4.14 -10.79 -3.27
CA GLU A 82 3.85 -9.74 -2.29
C GLU A 82 4.59 -8.45 -2.63
N LEU A 83 3.86 -7.34 -2.64
CA LEU A 83 4.38 -6.01 -2.87
C LEU A 83 4.71 -5.37 -1.53
N GLY A 84 5.97 -4.96 -1.33
CA GLY A 84 6.43 -4.38 -0.07
C GLY A 84 6.17 -5.28 1.13
N PRO A 85 6.74 -6.49 1.21
CA PRO A 85 6.40 -7.46 2.25
C PRO A 85 6.90 -7.09 3.66
N GLY A 86 7.58 -5.95 3.81
CA GLY A 86 8.14 -5.50 5.08
C GLY A 86 9.09 -6.54 5.67
N ARG A 87 8.71 -7.16 6.79
CA ARG A 87 9.51 -8.22 7.46
C ARG A 87 9.25 -9.62 6.89
N GLY A 88 8.27 -9.78 5.99
CA GLY A 88 7.80 -11.07 5.47
C GLY A 88 6.82 -11.80 6.40
N THR A 89 6.29 -11.13 7.42
CA THR A 89 5.36 -11.70 8.41
C THR A 89 4.07 -12.18 7.76
N LEU A 90 3.46 -11.33 6.90
CA LEU A 90 2.26 -11.66 6.14
C LEU A 90 2.45 -12.91 5.28
N ALA A 91 3.50 -12.92 4.45
CA ALA A 91 3.89 -14.08 3.65
C ALA A 91 4.04 -15.35 4.50
N SER A 92 4.75 -15.27 5.63
CA SER A 92 5.01 -16.43 6.49
C SER A 92 3.71 -17.07 6.99
N ASP A 93 2.76 -16.25 7.45
CA ASP A 93 1.46 -16.72 7.93
C ASP A 93 0.57 -17.24 6.80
N ALA A 94 0.51 -16.53 5.67
CA ALA A 94 -0.27 -16.92 4.51
C ALA A 94 0.23 -18.25 3.93
N LEU A 95 1.53 -18.38 3.69
CA LEU A 95 2.16 -19.60 3.15
C LEU A 95 2.02 -20.80 4.09
N ARG A 96 2.05 -20.57 5.41
CA ARG A 96 1.78 -21.62 6.42
C ARG A 96 0.37 -22.17 6.30
N VAL A 97 -0.63 -21.34 5.97
CA VAL A 97 -2.00 -21.79 5.69
C VAL A 97 -2.07 -22.49 4.34
N MET A 98 -1.53 -21.89 3.28
CA MET A 98 -1.56 -22.44 1.92
C MET A 98 -0.97 -23.85 1.87
N ARG A 99 0.15 -24.10 2.57
CA ARG A 99 0.78 -25.43 2.67
C ARG A 99 -0.18 -26.50 3.21
N ARG A 100 -1.02 -26.17 4.20
CA ARG A 100 -1.99 -27.13 4.78
C ARG A 100 -3.05 -27.57 3.78
N HIS A 101 -3.27 -26.78 2.73
CA HIS A 101 -4.19 -27.08 1.63
C HIS A 101 -3.46 -27.60 0.36
N GLY A 102 -2.18 -27.94 0.49
CA GLY A 102 -1.37 -28.52 -0.59
C GLY A 102 -0.98 -27.49 -1.66
N LEU A 103 -0.87 -26.22 -1.29
CA LEU A 103 -0.40 -25.14 -2.15
C LEU A 103 0.92 -24.59 -1.60
N GLU A 104 2.02 -24.85 -2.30
CA GLU A 104 3.37 -24.39 -1.95
C GLU A 104 4.03 -23.69 -3.15
N PRO A 105 3.57 -22.47 -3.50
CA PRO A 105 4.04 -21.77 -4.69
C PRO A 105 5.43 -21.17 -4.47
N PRO A 106 6.23 -20.98 -5.53
CA PRO A 106 7.39 -20.09 -5.48
C PRO A 106 6.98 -18.69 -5.00
N VAL A 107 7.81 -18.11 -4.14
CA VAL A 107 7.55 -16.82 -3.48
C VAL A 107 8.33 -15.73 -4.20
N HIS A 108 7.63 -14.66 -4.58
CA HIS A 108 8.18 -13.50 -5.25
C HIS A 108 7.84 -12.23 -4.47
N PHE A 109 8.85 -11.46 -4.09
CA PHE A 109 8.71 -10.21 -3.36
C PHE A 109 9.15 -9.04 -4.23
N VAL A 110 8.34 -7.99 -4.28
CA VAL A 110 8.70 -6.70 -4.88
C VAL A 110 9.15 -5.77 -3.74
N GLU A 111 10.45 -5.53 -3.63
CA GLU A 111 11.08 -4.85 -2.48
C GLU A 111 12.34 -4.13 -2.93
N GLY A 112 12.43 -2.80 -2.79
CA GLY A 112 13.64 -2.05 -3.15
C GLY A 112 14.73 -2.02 -2.07
N SER A 113 14.38 -2.23 -0.80
CA SER A 113 15.28 -2.09 0.34
C SER A 113 16.14 -3.33 0.56
N ALA A 114 17.45 -3.21 0.30
CA ALA A 114 18.41 -4.27 0.56
C ALA A 114 18.45 -4.72 2.03
N ALA A 115 18.07 -3.85 2.98
CA ALA A 115 17.96 -4.20 4.39
C ALA A 115 16.76 -5.11 4.65
N LEU A 116 15.58 -4.76 4.14
CA LEU A 116 14.38 -5.56 4.28
C LEU A 116 14.51 -6.91 3.56
N ARG A 117 15.13 -6.95 2.37
CA ARG A 117 15.42 -8.22 1.66
C ARG A 117 16.18 -9.23 2.54
N ARG A 118 17.12 -8.78 3.37
CA ARG A 118 17.87 -9.66 4.30
C ARG A 118 17.00 -10.22 5.43
N LEU A 119 16.10 -9.41 5.98
CA LEU A 119 15.16 -9.85 7.00
C LEU A 119 14.16 -10.86 6.41
N GLN A 120 13.62 -10.55 5.24
CA GLN A 120 12.69 -11.39 4.49
C GLN A 120 13.31 -12.74 4.11
N ALA A 121 14.59 -12.78 3.71
CA ALA A 121 15.28 -14.02 3.38
C ALA A 121 15.37 -14.99 4.56
N SER A 122 15.40 -14.45 5.78
CA SER A 122 15.38 -15.24 7.01
C SER A 122 13.97 -15.71 7.35
N ALA A 123 12.97 -14.84 7.18
CA ALA A 123 11.56 -15.15 7.47
C ALA A 123 10.93 -16.13 6.46
N VAL A 124 11.28 -16.00 5.18
CA VAL A 124 10.76 -16.81 4.07
C VAL A 124 11.93 -17.28 3.20
N PRO A 125 12.61 -18.37 3.60
CA PRO A 125 13.73 -18.92 2.84
C PRO A 125 13.31 -19.36 1.43
N GLY A 126 14.12 -19.02 0.43
CA GLY A 126 13.87 -19.38 -0.97
C GLY A 126 12.98 -18.40 -1.75
N ALA A 127 12.61 -17.26 -1.17
CA ALA A 127 11.96 -16.19 -1.91
C ALA A 127 12.86 -15.59 -3.01
N HIS A 128 12.23 -15.03 -4.04
CA HIS A 128 12.88 -14.28 -5.12
C HIS A 128 12.52 -12.80 -5.00
N TRP A 129 13.51 -11.90 -5.14
CA TRP A 129 13.29 -10.46 -5.02
C TRP A 129 13.32 -9.75 -6.37
N HIS A 130 12.47 -8.74 -6.48
CA HIS A 130 12.20 -7.92 -7.66
C HIS A 130 12.26 -6.45 -7.23
N ASP A 131 12.82 -5.60 -8.10
CA ASP A 131 12.84 -4.14 -7.84
C ASP A 131 11.47 -3.51 -8.15
N ASP A 132 10.76 -4.06 -9.13
CA ASP A 132 9.45 -3.58 -9.58
C ASP A 132 8.54 -4.73 -10.05
N PRO A 133 7.21 -4.53 -10.12
CA PRO A 133 6.27 -5.57 -10.55
C PRO A 133 6.49 -6.06 -12.00
N GLY A 134 7.12 -5.25 -12.86
CA GLY A 134 7.41 -5.60 -14.25
C GLY A 134 8.49 -6.67 -14.40
N SER A 135 9.37 -6.86 -13.40
CA SER A 135 10.40 -7.91 -13.44
C SER A 135 9.91 -9.30 -13.00
N LEU A 136 8.65 -9.42 -12.57
CA LEU A 136 8.06 -10.70 -12.16
C LEU A 136 7.96 -11.67 -13.36
N PRO A 137 8.16 -12.99 -13.19
CA PRO A 137 8.02 -13.96 -14.29
C PRO A 137 6.62 -13.98 -14.91
N ASP A 138 6.51 -13.95 -16.23
CA ASP A 138 5.28 -13.77 -17.03
C ASP A 138 4.76 -15.07 -17.69
N ASP A 139 5.10 -16.22 -17.13
CA ASP A 139 4.80 -17.56 -17.69
C ASP A 139 3.76 -18.34 -16.87
N GLY A 140 3.07 -17.69 -15.93
CA GLY A 140 2.06 -18.36 -15.09
C GLY A 140 1.21 -17.45 -14.20
N PRO A 141 0.15 -17.99 -13.58
CA PRO A 141 -0.77 -17.22 -12.77
C PRO A 141 -0.14 -16.75 -11.46
N VAL A 142 -0.65 -15.63 -10.93
CA VAL A 142 -0.17 -15.05 -9.66
C VAL A 142 -1.28 -14.97 -8.61
N LEU A 143 -0.91 -15.25 -7.36
CA LEU A 143 -1.69 -14.97 -6.16
C LEU A 143 -0.99 -13.80 -5.45
N LEU A 144 -1.53 -12.60 -5.59
CA LEU A 144 -0.85 -11.36 -5.22
C LEU A 144 -1.44 -10.72 -3.97
N VAL A 145 -0.59 -10.14 -3.13
CA VAL A 145 -1.01 -9.25 -2.04
C VAL A 145 -0.15 -7.98 -2.04
N GLY A 146 -0.77 -6.82 -1.93
CA GLY A 146 -0.10 -5.58 -1.53
C GLY A 146 -0.81 -5.03 -0.31
N ASN A 147 -0.11 -4.99 0.84
CA ASN A 147 -0.65 -4.47 2.10
C ASN A 147 0.17 -3.26 2.52
N GLU A 148 -0.47 -2.09 2.67
CA GLU A 148 0.21 -0.83 3.05
C GLU A 148 1.40 -0.56 2.12
N PHE A 149 1.13 -0.67 0.81
CA PHE A 149 2.13 -0.49 -0.24
C PHE A 149 1.84 0.73 -1.10
N LEU A 150 0.56 1.04 -1.33
CA LEU A 150 0.16 2.09 -2.27
C LEU A 150 0.16 3.47 -1.59
N ASP A 151 -0.11 3.54 -0.28
CA ASP A 151 -0.11 4.78 0.50
C ASP A 151 1.27 5.46 0.60
N ALA A 152 2.34 4.66 0.58
CA ALA A 152 3.72 5.11 0.59
C ALA A 152 4.20 5.60 -0.79
N LEU A 153 3.41 5.40 -1.86
CA LEU A 153 3.78 5.81 -3.20
C LEU A 153 3.61 7.33 -3.39
N PRO A 154 4.53 7.99 -4.12
CA PRO A 154 4.54 9.45 -4.19
C PRO A 154 3.28 10.06 -4.83
N VAL A 155 2.55 10.85 -4.04
CA VAL A 155 1.35 11.56 -4.50
C VAL A 155 1.70 12.87 -5.21
N ARG A 156 0.84 13.24 -6.17
CA ARG A 156 0.74 14.60 -6.70
C ARG A 156 -0.50 15.27 -6.14
N GLN A 157 -0.34 16.48 -5.62
CA GLN A 157 -1.44 17.36 -5.25
C GLN A 157 -1.61 18.45 -6.30
N MET A 158 -2.86 18.71 -6.68
CA MET A 158 -3.24 19.92 -7.41
C MET A 158 -4.10 20.79 -6.52
N VAL A 159 -3.91 22.11 -6.60
CA VAL A 159 -4.64 23.11 -5.83
C VAL A 159 -5.31 24.12 -6.76
N LYS A 160 -6.59 24.41 -6.51
CA LYS A 160 -7.34 25.45 -7.21
C LYS A 160 -6.90 26.82 -6.70
N THR A 161 -6.42 27.68 -7.58
CA THR A 161 -6.14 29.10 -7.29
C THR A 161 -7.03 30.01 -8.13
N ALA A 162 -7.01 31.31 -7.81
CA ALA A 162 -7.69 32.35 -8.58
C ALA A 162 -7.25 32.38 -10.07
N GLN A 163 -6.07 31.84 -10.39
CA GLN A 163 -5.51 31.78 -11.75
C GLN A 163 -5.64 30.39 -12.39
N GLY A 164 -6.53 29.53 -11.87
CA GLY A 164 -6.73 28.16 -12.35
C GLY A 164 -6.07 27.10 -11.46
N TRP A 165 -6.01 25.87 -11.95
CA TRP A 165 -5.39 24.78 -11.22
C TRP A 165 -3.86 24.82 -11.32
N ARG A 166 -3.18 24.62 -10.19
CA ARG A 166 -1.71 24.55 -10.10
C ARG A 166 -1.30 23.27 -9.42
N GLU A 167 -0.10 22.78 -9.73
CA GLU A 167 0.51 21.71 -8.94
C GLU A 167 0.92 22.27 -7.57
N ARG A 168 0.74 21.50 -6.50
CA ARG A 168 1.29 21.83 -5.19
C ARG A 168 2.73 21.34 -5.12
N MET A 169 3.62 22.29 -4.86
CA MET A 169 5.07 22.12 -4.78
C MET A 169 5.52 22.32 -3.33
N VAL A 170 6.79 22.06 -3.06
CA VAL A 170 7.46 22.29 -1.78
C VAL A 170 8.60 23.28 -1.99
N ASP A 171 8.63 24.33 -1.19
CA ASP A 171 9.65 25.37 -1.24
C ASP A 171 10.30 25.56 0.14
N TRP A 172 11.48 26.20 0.17
CA TRP A 172 12.20 26.54 1.39
C TRP A 172 12.03 28.04 1.68
N GLN A 173 11.17 28.38 2.64
CA GLN A 173 10.85 29.76 3.00
C GLN A 173 10.90 29.93 4.51
N ASP A 174 11.42 31.07 4.98
CA ASP A 174 11.48 31.43 6.41
C ASP A 174 12.09 30.34 7.31
N GLY A 175 13.08 29.60 6.78
CA GLY A 175 13.81 28.57 7.54
C GLY A 175 13.08 27.23 7.67
N ARG A 176 12.04 26.96 6.87
CA ARG A 176 11.32 25.69 6.85
C ARG A 176 10.82 25.32 5.44
N PHE A 177 10.51 24.04 5.23
CA PHE A 177 9.81 23.61 4.02
C PHE A 177 8.32 23.93 4.14
N LEU A 178 7.71 24.43 3.06
CA LEU A 178 6.30 24.77 3.02
C LEU A 178 5.67 24.37 1.69
N PRO A 179 4.39 23.97 1.68
CA PRO A 179 3.66 23.73 0.45
C PRO A 179 3.36 25.07 -0.24
N VAL A 180 3.69 25.19 -1.52
CA VAL A 180 3.44 26.37 -2.36
C VAL A 180 2.71 25.98 -3.63
N SER A 181 2.07 26.94 -4.30
CA SER A 181 1.50 26.71 -5.63
C SER A 181 2.59 26.85 -6.69
N GLY A 182 2.68 25.87 -7.58
CA GLY A 182 3.55 25.94 -8.75
C GLY A 182 3.07 26.99 -9.76
N ASP A 183 3.95 27.33 -10.70
CA ASP A 183 3.73 28.34 -11.74
C ASP A 183 3.08 27.77 -13.01
N ARG A 184 3.12 26.45 -13.22
CA ARG A 184 2.54 25.79 -14.39
C ARG A 184 1.03 25.52 -14.23
N PRO A 185 0.20 25.84 -15.24
CA PRO A 185 -1.21 25.46 -15.25
C PRO A 185 -1.39 23.94 -15.29
N MET A 186 -2.35 23.42 -14.53
CA MET A 186 -2.67 21.98 -14.42
C MET A 186 -4.12 21.66 -14.83
N ASP A 187 -4.86 22.62 -15.37
CA ASP A 187 -6.29 22.50 -15.68
C ASP A 187 -6.60 21.33 -16.63
N ALA A 188 -5.67 20.98 -17.52
CA ALA A 188 -5.81 19.84 -18.45
C ALA A 188 -5.68 18.47 -17.75
N ALA A 189 -5.00 18.40 -16.61
CA ALA A 189 -4.82 17.18 -15.82
C ALA A 189 -5.93 16.97 -14.77
N VAL A 190 -6.79 17.97 -14.59
CA VAL A 190 -7.87 17.93 -13.59
C VAL A 190 -9.10 17.25 -14.19
N PRO A 191 -9.70 16.26 -13.48
CA PRO A 191 -10.95 15.64 -13.90
C PRO A 191 -12.04 16.68 -14.18
N PRO A 192 -12.88 16.50 -15.23
CA PRO A 192 -13.86 17.51 -15.62
C PRO A 192 -14.79 17.99 -14.49
N HIS A 193 -15.17 17.10 -13.57
CA HIS A 193 -16.06 17.42 -12.44
C HIS A 193 -15.41 18.31 -11.37
N TRP A 194 -14.08 18.48 -11.38
CA TRP A 194 -13.35 19.36 -10.46
C TRP A 194 -12.97 20.71 -11.08
N ARG A 195 -13.14 20.92 -12.39
CA ARG A 195 -12.62 22.15 -13.06
C ARG A 195 -13.11 23.44 -12.42
N ASP A 196 -14.38 23.47 -12.03
CA ASP A 196 -15.04 24.64 -11.43
C ASP A 196 -15.09 24.59 -9.89
N ALA A 197 -14.24 23.78 -9.26
CA ALA A 197 -14.19 23.73 -7.79
C ALA A 197 -13.79 25.09 -7.18
N PRO A 198 -14.19 25.37 -5.93
CA PRO A 198 -13.80 26.60 -5.23
C PRO A 198 -12.28 26.73 -5.09
N ASP A 199 -11.79 27.97 -5.03
CA ASP A 199 -10.39 28.24 -4.71
C ASP A 199 -9.99 27.58 -3.36
N GLN A 200 -8.73 27.17 -3.27
CA GLN A 200 -8.15 26.35 -2.19
C GLN A 200 -8.59 24.88 -2.17
N THR A 201 -9.44 24.43 -3.10
CA THR A 201 -9.70 22.99 -3.27
C THR A 201 -8.40 22.28 -3.61
N VAL A 202 -8.10 21.18 -2.89
CA VAL A 202 -6.99 20.29 -3.18
C VAL A 202 -7.54 18.96 -3.68
N ILE A 203 -6.95 18.42 -4.73
CA ILE A 203 -7.18 17.05 -5.19
C ILE A 203 -5.86 16.31 -5.29
N GLU A 204 -5.91 15.00 -5.08
CA GLU A 204 -4.76 14.12 -5.07
C GLU A 204 -4.85 13.13 -6.23
N SER A 205 -3.71 12.81 -6.81
CA SER A 205 -3.55 11.73 -7.78
C SER A 205 -2.22 11.03 -7.52
N CYS A 206 -2.17 9.71 -7.71
CA CYS A 206 -0.93 8.94 -7.53
C CYS A 206 -0.59 8.20 -8.82
N PRO A 207 0.16 8.83 -9.75
CA PRO A 207 0.57 8.18 -11.00
C PRO A 207 1.37 6.89 -10.79
N ALA A 208 2.15 6.81 -9.70
CA ALA A 208 2.91 5.61 -9.35
C ALA A 208 1.98 4.45 -8.96
N ALA A 209 0.98 4.70 -8.11
CA ALA A 209 -0.03 3.68 -7.77
C ALA A 209 -0.81 3.24 -9.01
N ALA A 210 -1.20 4.18 -9.88
CA ALA A 210 -1.87 3.84 -11.14
C ALA A 210 -1.01 2.94 -12.04
N ALA A 211 0.29 3.21 -12.17
CA ALA A 211 1.20 2.38 -12.95
C ALA A 211 1.37 0.96 -12.35
N VAL A 212 1.47 0.85 -11.03
CA VAL A 212 1.55 -0.44 -10.34
C VAL A 212 0.25 -1.24 -10.55
N VAL A 213 -0.91 -0.61 -10.36
CA VAL A 213 -2.21 -1.26 -10.52
C VAL A 213 -2.42 -1.70 -11.98
N ASP A 214 -2.04 -0.87 -12.96
CA ASP A 214 -2.08 -1.21 -14.38
C ASP A 214 -1.22 -2.44 -14.69
N GLU A 215 0.03 -2.47 -14.22
CA GLU A 215 0.93 -3.61 -14.44
C GLU A 215 0.38 -4.91 -13.84
N ILE A 216 -0.11 -4.86 -12.59
CA ILE A 216 -0.74 -6.00 -11.92
C ILE A 216 -1.96 -6.47 -12.68
N ALA A 217 -2.85 -5.54 -13.05
CA ALA A 217 -4.10 -5.87 -13.72
C ALA A 217 -3.86 -6.49 -15.10
N ARG A 218 -2.91 -5.95 -15.88
CA ARG A 218 -2.51 -6.54 -17.17
C ARG A 218 -1.92 -7.93 -16.99
N ARG A 219 -1.12 -8.14 -15.95
CA ARG A 219 -0.56 -9.46 -15.63
C ARG A 219 -1.65 -10.47 -15.29
N LEU A 220 -2.59 -10.10 -14.42
CA LEU A 220 -3.75 -10.95 -14.09
C LEU A 220 -4.55 -11.28 -15.36
N ALA A 221 -4.84 -10.27 -16.19
CA ALA A 221 -5.61 -10.45 -17.43
C ALA A 221 -4.92 -11.41 -18.41
N ARG A 222 -3.58 -11.35 -18.54
CA ARG A 222 -2.81 -12.16 -19.48
C ARG A 222 -2.50 -13.57 -18.98
N HIS A 223 -2.12 -13.72 -17.71
CA HIS A 223 -1.52 -14.95 -17.20
C HIS A 223 -2.40 -15.68 -16.18
N GLY A 224 -3.53 -15.09 -15.80
CA GLY A 224 -4.39 -15.62 -14.75
C GLY A 224 -3.92 -15.19 -13.37
N GLY A 225 -4.78 -15.45 -12.39
CA GLY A 225 -4.50 -15.15 -10.98
C GLY A 225 -5.59 -14.34 -10.32
N ALA A 226 -5.31 -13.99 -9.07
CA ALA A 226 -6.08 -13.05 -8.29
C ALA A 226 -5.18 -12.32 -7.30
N GLY A 227 -5.63 -11.19 -6.80
CA GLY A 227 -4.89 -10.48 -5.75
C GLY A 227 -5.74 -9.55 -4.91
N LEU A 228 -5.13 -9.13 -3.80
CA LEU A 228 -5.68 -8.20 -2.84
C LEU A 228 -4.76 -6.99 -2.73
N LEU A 229 -5.35 -5.79 -2.79
CA LEU A 229 -4.69 -4.54 -2.44
C LEU A 229 -5.38 -3.98 -1.20
N ILE A 230 -4.63 -3.80 -0.12
CA ILE A 230 -5.13 -3.47 1.22
C ILE A 230 -4.41 -2.24 1.72
N ASP A 231 -5.15 -1.17 1.95
CA ASP A 231 -4.54 0.11 2.33
C ASP A 231 -5.52 1.08 2.97
N TYR A 232 -5.00 2.13 3.61
CA TYR A 232 -5.79 3.26 4.08
C TYR A 232 -6.33 4.02 2.88
N GLY A 233 -7.65 4.20 2.79
CA GLY A 233 -8.18 4.82 1.58
C GLY A 233 -9.67 5.05 1.55
N TYR A 234 -10.12 5.50 0.39
CA TYR A 234 -11.49 5.90 0.11
C TYR A 234 -11.98 5.30 -1.20
N THR A 235 -13.29 5.13 -1.33
CA THR A 235 -13.96 4.53 -2.49
C THR A 235 -14.77 5.54 -3.30
N ALA A 236 -14.83 6.79 -2.86
CA ALA A 236 -15.50 7.88 -3.55
C ALA A 236 -14.57 9.10 -3.59
N ALA A 237 -14.52 9.76 -4.75
CA ALA A 237 -13.69 10.93 -4.96
C ALA A 237 -13.89 11.97 -3.84
N GLN A 238 -12.79 12.46 -3.29
CA GLN A 238 -12.80 13.47 -2.24
C GLN A 238 -11.79 14.58 -2.53
N THR A 239 -11.97 15.69 -1.83
CA THR A 239 -11.07 16.85 -1.87
C THR A 239 -10.42 17.04 -0.52
N GLY A 240 -9.25 17.65 -0.51
CA GLY A 240 -8.44 17.87 0.68
C GLY A 240 -7.11 17.16 0.57
N SER A 241 -6.15 17.61 1.38
CA SER A 241 -4.86 16.94 1.48
C SER A 241 -4.98 15.78 2.46
N THR A 242 -4.54 14.60 2.04
CA THR A 242 -4.48 13.42 2.89
C THR A 242 -3.05 13.07 3.32
N LEU A 243 -2.06 13.82 2.82
CA LEU A 243 -0.65 13.71 3.19
C LEU A 243 -0.48 13.78 4.72
N GLN A 244 0.12 12.74 5.26
CA GLN A 244 0.45 12.60 6.66
C GLN A 244 1.92 12.21 6.82
N ALA A 245 2.45 12.49 8.00
CA ALA A 245 3.77 12.05 8.40
C ALA A 245 3.71 11.46 9.80
N VAL A 246 4.33 10.32 9.98
CA VAL A 246 4.39 9.65 11.27
C VAL A 246 5.83 9.37 11.64
N ARG A 247 6.16 9.64 12.89
CA ARG A 247 7.46 9.35 13.49
C ARG A 247 7.24 8.96 14.95
N ALA A 248 7.81 7.85 15.37
CA ALA A 248 7.65 7.28 16.71
C ALA A 248 6.18 7.20 17.17
N HIS A 249 5.30 6.70 16.30
CA HIS A 249 3.84 6.60 16.50
C HIS A 249 3.10 7.93 16.73
N GLN A 250 3.71 9.07 16.38
CA GLN A 250 3.11 10.39 16.50
C GLN A 250 2.97 11.05 15.13
N LYS A 251 1.82 11.68 14.91
CA LYS A 251 1.64 12.54 13.75
C LYS A 251 2.54 13.77 13.89
N VAL A 252 3.37 14.00 12.90
CA VAL A 252 4.28 15.15 12.81
C VAL A 252 3.96 15.97 11.56
N ASP A 253 4.52 17.17 11.46
CA ASP A 253 4.42 17.98 10.25
C ASP A 253 5.19 17.28 9.10
N PRO A 254 4.53 16.96 7.96
CA PRO A 254 5.17 16.31 6.82
C PRO A 254 6.37 17.06 6.24
N PHE A 255 6.48 18.36 6.49
CA PHE A 255 7.54 19.19 5.94
C PHE A 255 8.70 19.42 6.91
N ALA A 256 8.62 18.95 8.16
CA ALA A 256 9.57 19.31 9.20
C ALA A 256 10.93 18.58 9.10
N ALA A 257 10.92 17.29 8.77
CA ALA A 257 12.12 16.44 8.83
C ALA A 257 12.14 15.42 7.66
N PRO A 258 12.46 15.86 6.43
CA PRO A 258 12.45 14.99 5.26
C PRO A 258 13.40 13.80 5.44
N GLY A 259 12.85 12.60 5.26
CA GLY A 259 13.59 11.33 5.38
C GLY A 259 13.74 10.78 6.79
N GLU A 260 13.16 11.45 7.80
CA GLU A 260 13.14 10.98 9.20
C GLU A 260 11.75 10.55 9.67
N ALA A 261 10.72 10.78 8.87
CA ALA A 261 9.34 10.38 9.13
C ALA A 261 8.81 9.65 7.90
N ASP A 262 7.92 8.70 8.12
CA ASP A 262 7.22 8.01 7.06
C ASP A 262 6.09 8.89 6.54
N LEU A 263 6.08 9.16 5.23
CA LEU A 263 5.07 9.97 4.58
C LEU A 263 4.05 9.07 3.88
N THR A 264 2.78 9.23 4.21
CA THR A 264 1.68 8.44 3.62
C THR A 264 0.56 9.33 3.12
N CYS A 265 -0.24 8.80 2.19
CA CYS A 265 -1.46 9.42 1.68
C CYS A 265 -2.58 8.38 1.59
N LEU A 266 -3.83 8.81 1.68
CA LEU A 266 -4.95 7.90 1.46
C LEU A 266 -5.00 7.45 -0.01
N VAL A 267 -5.24 6.16 -0.21
CA VAL A 267 -5.37 5.55 -1.53
C VAL A 267 -6.76 5.82 -2.11
N ASP A 268 -6.80 6.28 -3.36
CA ASP A 268 -8.01 6.38 -4.17
C ASP A 268 -8.33 5.01 -4.80
N PHE A 269 -9.17 4.22 -4.11
CA PHE A 269 -9.58 2.92 -4.63
C PHE A 269 -10.57 3.00 -5.78
N ALA A 270 -11.25 4.14 -5.98
CA ALA A 270 -12.11 4.33 -7.15
C ALA A 270 -11.26 4.47 -8.42
N ALA A 271 -10.20 5.28 -8.36
CA ALA A 271 -9.24 5.40 -9.45
C ALA A 271 -8.50 4.08 -9.70
N ALA A 272 -8.08 3.37 -8.65
CA ALA A 272 -7.43 2.07 -8.80
C ALA A 272 -8.33 1.03 -9.47
N ALA A 273 -9.62 0.98 -9.11
CA ALA A 273 -10.59 0.07 -9.73
C ALA A 273 -10.80 0.39 -11.23
N GLU A 274 -10.89 1.67 -11.60
CA GLU A 274 -10.99 2.10 -13.00
C GLU A 274 -9.76 1.66 -13.80
N VAL A 275 -8.55 1.92 -13.28
CA VAL A 275 -7.29 1.51 -13.90
C VAL A 275 -7.25 -0.01 -14.10
N ALA A 276 -7.58 -0.79 -13.08
CA ALA A 276 -7.56 -2.24 -13.16
C ALA A 276 -8.55 -2.78 -14.22
N THR A 277 -9.74 -2.18 -14.29
CA THR A 277 -10.79 -2.55 -15.25
C THR A 277 -10.37 -2.24 -16.69
N VAL A 278 -9.80 -1.05 -16.94
CA VAL A 278 -9.27 -0.67 -18.26
C VAL A 278 -8.11 -1.56 -18.68
N ALA A 279 -7.28 -2.00 -17.74
CA ALA A 279 -6.18 -2.93 -17.97
C ALA A 279 -6.63 -4.39 -18.23
N GLY A 280 -7.93 -4.69 -18.06
CA GLY A 280 -8.54 -5.98 -18.42
C GLY A 280 -8.66 -6.97 -17.25
N ALA A 281 -8.31 -6.58 -16.03
CA ALA A 281 -8.64 -7.37 -14.84
C ALA A 281 -10.10 -7.14 -14.43
N ARG A 282 -10.68 -8.11 -13.72
CA ARG A 282 -11.95 -7.94 -13.02
C ARG A 282 -11.70 -7.26 -11.69
N HIS A 283 -12.37 -6.14 -11.46
CA HIS A 283 -12.58 -5.61 -10.11
C HIS A 283 -13.66 -6.44 -9.43
N LEU A 284 -13.29 -7.21 -8.41
CA LEU A 284 -14.24 -8.03 -7.64
C LEU A 284 -15.11 -7.15 -6.76
N GLY A 285 -14.50 -6.12 -6.17
CA GLY A 285 -15.13 -5.16 -5.28
C GLY A 285 -14.10 -4.46 -4.40
N THR A 286 -14.54 -3.44 -3.67
CA THR A 286 -13.76 -2.77 -2.63
C THR A 286 -14.62 -2.65 -1.38
N THR A 287 -14.16 -3.21 -0.27
CA THR A 287 -14.90 -3.25 1.00
C THR A 287 -14.02 -2.77 2.17
N GLY A 288 -14.63 -2.49 3.32
CA GLY A 288 -13.88 -2.20 4.55
C GLY A 288 -13.12 -3.44 5.05
N GLN A 289 -11.93 -3.24 5.62
CA GLN A 289 -11.12 -4.34 6.15
C GLN A 289 -11.87 -5.15 7.20
N GLY A 290 -12.65 -4.50 8.07
CA GLY A 290 -13.39 -5.18 9.12
C GLY A 290 -14.42 -6.15 8.56
N ASP A 291 -15.16 -5.72 7.54
CA ASP A 291 -16.18 -6.55 6.89
C ASP A 291 -15.55 -7.69 6.08
N PHE A 292 -14.45 -7.41 5.39
CA PHE A 292 -13.65 -8.43 4.72
C PHE A 292 -13.21 -9.55 5.69
N LEU A 293 -12.57 -9.18 6.80
CA LEU A 293 -12.06 -10.14 7.78
C LEU A 293 -13.18 -10.89 8.52
N ARG A 294 -14.31 -10.22 8.79
CA ARG A 294 -15.52 -10.88 9.33
C ARG A 294 -16.05 -11.95 8.38
N ALA A 295 -16.17 -11.62 7.10
CA ALA A 295 -16.65 -12.55 6.08
C ALA A 295 -15.72 -13.77 5.90
N LEU A 296 -14.41 -13.61 6.12
CA LEU A 296 -13.45 -14.73 6.14
C LEU A 296 -13.42 -15.50 7.45
N GLY A 297 -14.17 -15.08 8.47
CA GLY A 297 -14.34 -15.82 9.72
C GLY A 297 -13.28 -15.53 10.78
N ILE A 298 -12.76 -14.29 10.86
CA ILE A 298 -11.79 -13.89 11.90
C ILE A 298 -12.25 -14.20 13.32
N GLN A 299 -13.54 -14.07 13.62
CA GLN A 299 -14.10 -14.36 14.95
C GLN A 299 -13.99 -15.85 15.30
N THR A 300 -14.27 -16.72 14.33
CA THR A 300 -14.10 -18.17 14.48
C THR A 300 -12.64 -18.51 14.71
N ARG A 301 -11.73 -17.88 13.96
CA ARG A 301 -10.30 -18.11 14.12
C ARG A 301 -9.78 -17.64 15.48
N ALA A 302 -10.22 -16.48 15.94
CA ALA A 302 -9.88 -15.93 17.25
C ALA A 302 -10.34 -16.84 18.40
N ALA A 303 -11.55 -17.40 18.30
CA ALA A 303 -12.06 -18.37 19.28
C ALA A 303 -11.19 -19.64 19.33
N GLN A 304 -10.81 -20.18 18.18
CA GLN A 304 -9.89 -21.33 18.12
C GLN A 304 -8.55 -21.04 18.76
N LEU A 305 -7.94 -19.88 18.46
CA LEU A 305 -6.66 -19.49 19.05
C LEU A 305 -6.75 -19.27 20.56
N SER A 306 -7.84 -18.67 21.03
CA SER A 306 -8.08 -18.47 22.47
C SER A 306 -8.26 -19.80 23.21
N ASN A 307 -8.84 -20.83 22.56
CA ASN A 307 -8.94 -22.17 23.14
C ASN A 307 -7.57 -22.87 23.23
N VAL A 308 -6.71 -22.69 22.22
CA VAL A 308 -5.36 -23.29 22.18
C VAL A 308 -4.40 -22.58 23.14
N ALA A 309 -4.53 -21.26 23.29
CA ALA A 309 -3.71 -20.44 24.17
C ALA A 309 -4.57 -19.57 25.10
N PRO A 310 -5.25 -20.16 26.11
CA PRO A 310 -6.13 -19.41 27.02
C PRO A 310 -5.48 -18.17 27.67
N PRO A 311 -4.20 -18.20 28.10
CA PRO A 311 -3.53 -17.01 28.64
C PRO A 311 -3.43 -15.82 27.68
N GLN A 312 -3.49 -16.06 26.36
CA GLN A 312 -3.39 -15.02 25.33
C GLN A 312 -4.75 -14.48 24.88
N SER A 313 -5.86 -15.00 25.42
CA SER A 313 -7.22 -14.68 24.93
C SER A 313 -7.55 -13.18 24.96
N SER A 314 -7.05 -12.45 25.96
CA SER A 314 -7.25 -10.99 26.05
C SER A 314 -6.53 -10.26 24.90
N ALA A 315 -5.27 -10.61 24.65
CA ALA A 315 -4.48 -10.04 23.55
C ALA A 315 -5.09 -10.38 22.19
N ILE A 316 -5.57 -11.62 22.00
CA ILE A 316 -6.26 -12.04 20.77
C ILE A 316 -7.51 -11.19 20.55
N ARG A 317 -8.35 -10.97 21.58
CA ARG A 317 -9.54 -10.13 21.45
C ARG A 317 -9.21 -8.67 21.13
N ALA A 318 -8.18 -8.12 21.76
CA ALA A 318 -7.71 -6.76 21.46
C ALA A 318 -7.23 -6.63 20.01
N ALA A 319 -6.50 -7.63 19.52
CA ALA A 319 -6.05 -7.69 18.12
C ALA A 319 -7.21 -7.79 17.13
N VAL A 320 -8.24 -8.61 17.42
CA VAL A 320 -9.46 -8.66 16.59
C VAL A 320 -10.12 -7.28 16.54
N HIS A 321 -10.35 -6.65 17.69
CA HIS A 321 -10.98 -5.33 17.76
C HIS A 321 -10.19 -4.31 16.94
N ARG A 322 -8.87 -4.24 17.11
CA ARG A 322 -8.02 -3.32 16.34
C ARG A 322 -8.12 -3.54 14.83
N LEU A 323 -8.22 -4.80 14.38
CA LEU A 323 -8.28 -5.15 12.96
C LEU A 323 -9.64 -4.89 12.31
N ILE A 324 -10.76 -5.01 13.05
CA ILE A 324 -12.11 -5.01 12.44
C ILE A 324 -13.05 -3.91 12.90
N ASP A 325 -12.74 -3.23 14.00
CA ASP A 325 -13.63 -2.20 14.53
C ASP A 325 -13.62 -0.93 13.66
N GLY A 326 -14.77 -0.26 13.57
CA GLY A 326 -14.95 0.90 12.68
C GLY A 326 -14.17 2.13 13.15
N ASP A 327 -14.00 2.28 14.46
CA ASP A 327 -13.19 3.36 15.06
C ASP A 327 -11.67 3.05 14.98
N GLU A 328 -11.33 1.87 14.48
CA GLU A 328 -9.96 1.36 14.34
C GLU A 328 -9.61 1.15 12.86
N MET A 329 -8.98 0.02 12.51
CA MET A 329 -8.60 -0.27 11.13
C MET A 329 -9.78 -0.71 10.27
N GLY A 330 -10.90 -1.10 10.87
CA GLY A 330 -11.99 -1.80 10.18
C GLY A 330 -12.67 -1.00 9.08
N GLU A 331 -12.92 0.30 9.33
CA GLU A 331 -13.51 1.21 8.34
C GLU A 331 -12.42 1.97 7.58
N LEU A 332 -11.35 2.39 8.24
CA LEU A 332 -10.31 3.23 7.63
C LEU A 332 -9.58 2.51 6.49
N PHE A 333 -9.24 1.23 6.70
CA PHE A 333 -8.65 0.40 5.64
C PHE A 333 -9.70 -0.12 4.69
N LYS A 334 -9.32 -0.19 3.41
CA LYS A 334 -10.09 -0.85 2.37
C LYS A 334 -9.32 -2.05 1.84
N VAL A 335 -10.07 -3.04 1.41
CA VAL A 335 -9.57 -4.22 0.71
C VAL A 335 -10.20 -4.21 -0.67
N MET A 336 -9.36 -4.13 -1.70
CA MET A 336 -9.76 -4.24 -3.11
C MET A 336 -9.36 -5.61 -3.66
N GLY A 337 -10.33 -6.35 -4.17
CA GLY A 337 -10.11 -7.63 -4.83
C GLY A 337 -9.98 -7.48 -6.34
N LEU A 338 -8.96 -8.10 -6.92
CA LEU A 338 -8.76 -8.20 -8.36
C LEU A 338 -8.65 -9.67 -8.79
N ALA A 339 -9.17 -9.99 -9.97
CA ALA A 339 -9.04 -11.32 -10.55
C ALA A 339 -8.87 -11.27 -12.08
N ALA A 340 -8.26 -12.29 -12.65
CA ALA A 340 -8.27 -12.49 -14.09
C ALA A 340 -9.70 -12.76 -14.61
N PRO A 341 -10.03 -12.48 -15.89
CA PRO A 341 -11.37 -12.65 -16.45
C PRO A 341 -12.02 -14.03 -16.21
N GLY A 342 -11.22 -15.10 -16.28
CA GLY A 342 -11.67 -16.49 -16.09
C GLY A 342 -11.50 -17.05 -14.67
N TRP A 343 -11.10 -16.23 -13.70
CA TRP A 343 -10.95 -16.63 -12.30
C TRP A 343 -12.26 -16.43 -11.51
N PRO A 344 -12.46 -17.17 -10.40
CA PRO A 344 -13.70 -17.10 -9.62
C PRO A 344 -13.87 -15.74 -8.93
N ASP A 345 -15.08 -15.46 -8.44
CA ASP A 345 -15.30 -14.37 -7.48
C ASP A 345 -14.75 -14.75 -6.10
N GLY A 346 -14.17 -13.77 -5.40
CA GLY A 346 -13.63 -13.93 -4.05
C GLY A 346 -14.68 -13.71 -2.99
N ALA A 347 -14.59 -14.45 -1.88
CA ALA A 347 -15.42 -14.17 -0.72
C ALA A 347 -15.24 -12.71 -0.25
N ALA A 348 -16.30 -12.12 0.30
CA ALA A 348 -16.40 -10.75 0.81
C ALA A 348 -16.48 -9.62 -0.24
N PHE A 349 -16.63 -9.97 -1.53
CA PHE A 349 -16.91 -9.05 -2.62
C PHE A 349 -18.26 -9.38 -3.27
#